data_AF-A0A0F8XX83-F1
#
_entry.id   AF-A0A0F8XX83-F1
#
_cell.length_a   1.000
_cell.length_b   1.000
_cell.length_c   1.000
_cell.angle_alpha   90.00
_cell.angle_beta   90.00
_cell.angle_gamma   90.00
#
_symmetry.space_group_name_H-M   'P 1'
#
loop_
_entity.id
_entity.type
_entity.pdbx_description
1 polymer ?
#
loop_
_entity_poly.entity_id
_entity_poly.type
_entity_poly.pdbx_seq_one_letter_code
_entity_poly.pdbx_strand_id
1 'polypeptide(L)' 'MKIQDRIKALPDVEDVYWDSRQNRLVVYYSGSLDRIKILVAQAIEKAGLLRAVDKITYIS' A
#
# COMPACT_ATOMS: atom_id res chain seq x y z
N MET A 1 -15.31 -1.06 -0.80
CA MET A 1 -14.07 -1.58 -0.17
C MET A 1 -13.00 -0.53 -0.29
N LYS A 2 -12.33 -0.14 0.80
CA LYS A 2 -11.26 0.87 0.74
C LYS A 2 -10.00 0.23 0.17
N ILE A 3 -9.12 1.02 -0.46
CA ILE A 3 -7.83 0.52 -0.99
C ILE A 3 -6.96 -0.09 0.12
N GLN A 4 -7.09 0.43 1.33
CA GLN A 4 -6.46 -0.09 2.54
C GLN A 4 -6.83 -1.56 2.77
N ASP A 5 -8.11 -1.92 2.70
CA ASP A 5 -8.56 -3.29 2.90
C ASP A 5 -7.96 -4.24 1.86
N ARG A 6 -7.82 -3.77 0.62
CA ARG A 6 -7.21 -4.54 -0.48
C ARG A 6 -5.72 -4.77 -0.25
N ILE A 7 -4.99 -3.74 0.17
CA ILE A 7 -3.55 -3.81 0.40
C ILE A 7 -3.25 -4.64 1.66
N LYS A 8 -4.06 -4.50 2.72
CA LYS A 8 -3.96 -5.30 3.95
C LYS A 8 -4.19 -6.79 3.73
N ALA A 9 -4.93 -7.16 2.68
CA ALA A 9 -5.14 -8.56 2.31
C ALA A 9 -3.97 -9.17 1.49
N LEU A 10 -2.95 -8.38 1.14
CA LEU A 10 -1.79 -8.88 0.40
C LEU A 10 -0.87 -9.71 1.31
N PRO A 11 -0.20 -10.74 0.76
CA PRO A 11 0.83 -11.46 1.49
C PRO A 11 1.94 -10.52 1.98
N ASP A 12 2.45 -10.81 3.16
CA ASP A 12 3.54 -10.08 3.82
C ASP A 12 3.23 -8.60 4.15
N VAL A 13 1.97 -8.14 3.99
CA VAL A 13 1.52 -6.84 4.51
C VAL A 13 0.93 -7.04 5.91
N GLU A 14 1.51 -6.37 6.89
CA GLU A 14 1.09 -6.48 8.29
C GLU A 14 -0.02 -5.47 8.62
N ASP A 15 0.14 -4.24 8.15
CA ASP A 15 -0.86 -3.20 8.32
C ASP A 15 -0.75 -2.12 7.23
N VAL A 16 -1.83 -1.37 7.05
CA VAL A 16 -1.84 -0.24 6.14
C VAL A 16 -2.76 0.86 6.63
N TYR A 17 -2.31 2.10 6.55
CA TYR A 17 -3.15 3.25 6.87
C TYR A 17 -2.82 4.46 5.99
N TRP A 18 -3.74 5.41 5.95
CA TRP A 18 -3.55 6.68 5.25
C TRP A 18 -3.11 7.76 6.24
N ASP A 19 -1.92 8.30 6.04
CA ASP A 19 -1.40 9.45 6.78
C ASP A 19 -1.87 10.72 6.07
N SER A 20 -2.97 11.30 6.56
CA SER A 20 -3.56 12.52 5.99
C SER A 20 -2.69 13.76 6.20
N ARG A 21 -1.80 13.77 7.21
CA ARG A 21 -0.90 14.90 7.47
C ARG A 21 0.17 15.02 6.40
N GLN A 22 0.65 13.87 5.90
CA GLN A 22 1.66 13.82 4.85
C GLN A 22 1.11 13.41 3.48
N ASN A 23 -0.22 13.31 3.35
CA ASN A 23 -0.95 12.88 2.16
C ASN A 23 -0.34 11.61 1.51
N ARG A 24 -0.11 10.58 2.32
CA ARG A 24 0.59 9.36 1.88
C ARG A 24 -0.05 8.10 2.43
N LEU A 25 0.11 7.01 1.69
CA LEU A 25 -0.21 5.67 2.16
C LEU A 25 1.02 5.08 2.89
N VAL A 26 0.83 4.58 4.10
CA VAL A 26 1.87 3.90 4.87
C VAL A 26 1.56 2.41 4.89
N VAL A 27 2.52 1.59 4.46
CA VAL A 27 2.43 0.13 4.39
C VAL A 27 3.48 -0.46 5.32
N TYR A 28 3.04 -1.19 6.34
CA TYR A 28 3.91 -2.05 7.15
C TYR A 28 3.96 -3.42 6.52
N TYR A 29 5.17 -3.96 6.40
CA TYR A 29 5.37 -5.21 5.70
C TYR A 29 6.50 -6.03 6.32
N SER A 30 6.46 -7.34 6.09
CA SER A 30 7.56 -8.25 6.37
C SER A 30 8.19 -8.77 5.08
N GLY A 31 9.43 -9.26 5.16
CA GLY A 31 10.11 -9.86 4.02
C GLY A 31 10.66 -8.86 3.00
N SER A 32 10.45 -9.13 1.70
CA SER A 32 11.12 -8.41 0.60
C SER A 32 10.39 -7.12 0.22
N LEU A 33 11.10 -5.99 0.32
CA LEU A 33 10.60 -4.68 -0.10
C LEU A 33 10.17 -4.66 -1.58
N ASP A 34 10.96 -5.27 -2.46
CA ASP A 34 10.67 -5.26 -3.91
C ASP A 34 9.41 -6.05 -4.22
N ARG A 35 9.23 -7.20 -3.56
CA ARG A 35 8.00 -8.00 -3.69
C ARG A 35 6.78 -7.19 -3.26
N ILE A 36 6.87 -6.50 -2.11
CA ILE A 36 5.76 -5.71 -1.58
C ILE A 36 5.44 -4.51 -2.47
N LYS A 37 6.45 -3.81 -3.00
CA LYS A 37 6.24 -2.73 -3.97
C LYS A 37 5.43 -3.21 -5.17
N ILE A 38 5.79 -4.36 -5.74
CA ILE A 38 5.09 -4.95 -6.89
C ILE A 38 3.63 -5.28 -6.53
N LEU A 39 3.40 -5.95 -5.39
CA LEU A 39 2.06 -6.33 -4.95
C LEU A 39 1.16 -5.12 -4.68
N VAL A 40 1.68 -4.12 -3.97
CA VAL A 40 0.96 -2.87 -3.65
C VAL A 40 0.65 -2.08 -4.92
N ALA A 41 1.60 -1.96 -5.85
CA ALA A 41 1.39 -1.29 -7.13
C ALA A 41 0.26 -1.95 -7.95
N GLN A 42 0.28 -3.29 -8.05
CA GLN A 42 -0.78 -4.03 -8.73
C GLN A 42 -2.15 -3.86 -8.06
N ALA A 43 -2.19 -3.80 -6.72
CA ALA A 43 -3.44 -3.59 -5.99
C ALA A 43 -4.03 -2.18 -6.23
N ILE A 44 -3.17 -1.16 -6.30
CA ILE A 44 -3.57 0.23 -6.61
C ILE A 44 -4.03 0.35 -8.06
N GLU A 45 -3.32 -0.27 -8.99
CA GLU A 45 -3.67 -0.30 -10.41
C GLU A 45 -5.04 -0.95 -10.63
N LYS A 46 -5.29 -2.12 -10.03
CA LYS A 46 -6.59 -2.82 -10.10
C LYS A 46 -7.75 -2.02 -9.51
N ALA A 47 -7.46 -1.07 -8.61
CA ALA A 47 -8.46 -0.18 -8.04
C ALA A 47 -8.70 1.09 -8.89
N GLY A 48 -7.91 1.32 -9.95
CA GLY A 48 -7.97 2.56 -10.74
C GLY A 48 -7.49 3.80 -9.97
N LEU A 49 -6.71 3.61 -8.89
CA LEU A 49 -6.33 4.67 -7.95
C LEU A 49 -4.89 5.15 -8.14
N LEU A 50 -4.24 4.80 -9.25
CA LEU A 50 -2.87 5.20 -9.58
C LEU A 50 -2.63 6.71 -9.45
N ARG A 51 -3.66 7.54 -9.74
CA ARG A 51 -3.58 9.00 -9.63
C ARG A 51 -3.98 9.55 -8.26
N ALA A 52 -4.59 8.74 -7.39
CA ALA A 52 -5.08 9.17 -6.08
C ALA A 52 -4.05 8.91 -4.97
N VAL A 53 -3.09 8.00 -5.21
CA VAL A 53 -2.01 7.68 -4.27
C VAL A 53 -0.76 8.42 -4.71
N ASP A 54 -0.56 9.61 -4.15
CA ASP A 54 0.55 10.51 -4.52
C ASP A 54 1.90 10.04 -3.95
N LYS A 55 1.86 9.39 -2.77
CA LYS A 55 3.05 8.96 -2.04
C LYS A 55 2.79 7.67 -1.25
N ILE A 56 3.73 6.74 -1.31
CA ILE A 56 3.70 5.49 -0.53
C ILE A 56 4.98 5.37 0.29
N THR A 57 4.84 5.14 1.59
CA THR A 57 5.94 4.83 2.50
C THR A 57 5.86 3.35 2.89
N TYR A 58 6.99 2.66 2.79
CA TYR A 58 7.13 1.27 3.20
C TYR A 58 7.97 1.21 4.48
N ILE A 59 7.47 0.50 5.51
CA ILE A 59 8.13 0.35 6.81
C ILE A 59 8.22 -1.16 7.12
N SER A 60 9.43 -1.62 7.42
CA SER A 60 9.73 -2.99 7.87
C SER A 60 9.71 -3.09 9.39
#